data_AF-A0A9D1QBX6-F1
#
_entry.id   AF-A0A9D1QBX6-F1
#
_cell.length_a   1.000
_cell.length_b   1.000
_cell.length_c   1.000
_cell.angle_alpha   90.00
_cell.angle_beta   90.00
_cell.angle_gamma   90.00
#
_symmetry.space_group_name_H-M   'P 1'
#
loop_
_entity.id
_entity.type
_entity.pdbx_description
1 polymer ?
#
loop_
_entity_poly.entity_id
_entity_poly.type
_entity_poly.pdbx_seq_one_letter_code
_entity_poly.pdbx_strand_id
1 'polypeptide(L)'
;MNEFLNEEETKQQAACIYSLLMGDFRPEFLSPSAKRVKSVFDPSNPNLFEQLYGNGYDAYGRLCERLHPGEEEDRDVEELWGSALQMCEYMGGLMYGYGRYYALHPEEFPAIPPEG
;
A
#
# COMPACT_ATOMS: atom_id res chain seq x y z
N MET A 1 -13.08 19.34 21.23
CA MET A 1 -11.64 19.66 21.10
C MET A 1 -11.11 18.71 20.04
N ASN A 2 -11.00 19.19 18.79
CA ASN A 2 -10.41 18.42 17.69
C ASN A 2 -8.92 18.75 17.68
N GLU A 3 -8.11 17.95 18.34
CA GLU A 3 -6.66 18.01 18.13
C GLU A 3 -6.36 17.28 16.83
N PHE A 4 -6.00 18.05 15.81
CA PHE A 4 -5.35 17.49 14.63
C PHE A 4 -4.08 16.81 15.09
N LEU A 5 -3.84 15.59 14.60
CA LEU A 5 -2.56 14.95 14.84
C LEU A 5 -1.48 15.74 14.12
N ASN A 6 -0.31 15.81 14.72
CA ASN A 6 0.85 16.40 14.08
C ASN A 6 1.35 15.51 12.91
N GLU A 7 2.32 16.02 12.15
CA GLU A 7 2.85 15.33 10.98
C GLU A 7 3.41 13.93 11.31
N GLU A 8 4.09 13.81 12.45
CA GLU A 8 4.72 12.57 12.90
C GLU A 8 3.68 11.53 13.29
N GLU A 9 2.67 11.92 14.05
CA GLU A 9 1.53 11.06 14.41
C GLU A 9 0.75 10.61 13.17
N THR A 10 0.64 11.47 12.16
CA THR A 10 -0.01 11.12 10.88
C THR A 10 0.80 10.07 10.12
N LYS A 11 2.13 10.21 10.06
CA LYS A 11 3.03 9.21 9.47
C LYS A 11 2.95 7.87 10.20
N GLN A 12 2.93 7.88 11.53
CA GLN A 12 2.80 6.66 12.34
C GLN A 12 1.47 5.93 12.10
N GLN A 13 0.36 6.66 11.97
CA GLN A 13 -0.92 6.05 11.62
C GLN A 13 -0.94 5.50 10.20
N ALA A 14 -0.36 6.21 9.23
CA ALA A 14 -0.22 5.71 7.86
C ALA A 14 0.60 4.41 7.80
N ALA A 15 1.73 4.35 8.50
CA ALA A 15 2.56 3.16 8.61
C ALA A 15 1.80 1.98 9.26
N CYS A 16 1.04 2.24 10.32
CA CYS A 16 0.20 1.21 10.95
C CYS A 16 -0.86 0.65 9.99
N ILE A 17 -1.51 1.51 9.20
CA ILE A 17 -2.48 1.08 8.18
C ILE A 17 -1.80 0.28 7.07
N TYR A 18 -0.62 0.69 6.63
CA TYR A 18 0.18 -0.07 5.67
C TYR A 18 0.46 -1.48 6.20
N SER A 19 0.95 -1.62 7.43
CA SER A 19 1.19 -2.94 8.04
C SER A 19 -0.09 -3.77 8.19
N LEU A 20 -1.24 -3.15 8.49
CA LEU A 20 -2.54 -3.85 8.53
C LEU A 20 -2.94 -4.38 7.14
N LEU A 21 -2.78 -3.55 6.10
CA LEU A 21 -3.07 -3.91 4.71
C LEU A 21 -2.16 -5.05 4.24
N MET A 22 -0.87 -4.97 4.55
CA MET A 22 0.14 -5.98 4.23
C MET A 22 0.00 -7.25 5.07
N GLY A 23 -0.95 -7.32 6.00
CA GLY A 23 -1.19 -8.53 6.79
C GLY A 23 -0.11 -8.81 7.83
N ASP A 24 0.76 -7.84 8.13
CA ASP A 24 1.79 -7.96 9.18
C ASP A 24 1.14 -8.09 10.57
N PHE A 25 -0.05 -7.52 10.74
CA PHE A 25 -0.84 -7.65 11.96
C PHE A 25 -1.79 -8.84 11.87
N ARG A 26 -1.74 -9.71 12.90
CA ARG A 26 -2.69 -10.83 12.98
C ARG A 26 -4.10 -10.34 13.32
N PRO A 27 -5.14 -10.79 12.60
CA PRO A 27 -6.53 -10.38 12.83
C PRO A 27 -7.01 -10.58 14.26
N GLU A 28 -6.47 -11.56 14.99
CA GLU A 28 -6.83 -11.86 16.38
C GLU A 28 -6.59 -10.69 17.34
N PHE A 29 -5.63 -9.81 17.05
CA PHE A 29 -5.31 -8.64 17.89
C PHE A 29 -6.12 -7.39 17.51
N LEU A 30 -6.94 -7.48 16.46
CA LEU A 30 -7.73 -6.36 15.96
C LEU A 30 -9.12 -6.32 16.61
N SER A 31 -9.60 -5.09 16.86
CA SER A 31 -10.99 -4.88 17.26
C SER A 31 -11.95 -5.45 16.19
N PRO A 32 -13.18 -5.88 16.55
CA PRO A 32 -14.15 -6.40 15.59
C PRO A 32 -14.41 -5.45 14.41
N SER A 33 -14.37 -4.14 14.67
CA SER A 33 -14.48 -3.09 13.67
C SER A 33 -13.31 -3.03 12.69
N ALA A 34 -12.09 -3.29 13.18
CA ALA A 34 -10.87 -3.28 12.37
C ALA A 34 -10.75 -4.53 11.47
N LYS A 35 -11.38 -5.65 11.84
CA LYS A 35 -11.47 -6.86 11.00
C LYS A 35 -12.23 -6.67 9.68
N ARG A 36 -12.89 -5.52 9.49
CA ARG A 36 -13.52 -5.14 8.21
C ARG A 36 -12.51 -4.63 7.17
N VAL A 37 -11.33 -4.23 7.61
CA VAL A 37 -10.22 -3.89 6.71
C VAL A 37 -9.66 -5.19 6.16
N LYS A 38 -9.68 -5.34 4.84
CA LYS A 38 -9.16 -6.53 4.16
C LYS A 38 -7.66 -6.37 3.91
N SER A 39 -6.92 -7.46 4.15
CA SER A 39 -5.51 -7.54 3.76
C SER A 39 -5.38 -7.91 2.28
N VAL A 40 -4.28 -7.51 1.65
CA VAL A 40 -3.90 -7.96 0.30
C VAL A 40 -3.51 -9.44 0.23
N PHE A 41 -3.37 -10.10 1.39
CA PHE A 41 -3.12 -11.55 1.52
C PHE A 41 -4.32 -12.32 2.07
N ASP A 42 -5.51 -11.71 2.14
CA ASP A 42 -6.73 -12.39 2.59
C ASP A 42 -7.07 -13.55 1.62
N PRO A 43 -7.05 -14.82 2.08
CA PRO A 43 -7.27 -15.99 1.22
C PRO A 43 -8.72 -16.14 0.74
N SER A 44 -9.66 -15.38 1.31
CA SER A 44 -11.07 -15.37 0.88
C SER A 44 -11.32 -14.51 -0.36
N ASN A 45 -10.30 -13.79 -0.82
CA ASN A 45 -10.33 -12.97 -2.02
C ASN A 45 -9.12 -13.41 -2.86
N PRO A 46 -9.31 -14.06 -4.03
CA PRO A 46 -8.18 -14.41 -4.90
C PRO A 46 -7.55 -13.11 -5.38
N ASN A 47 -6.50 -12.67 -4.67
CA ASN A 47 -6.07 -11.28 -4.72
C ASN A 47 -5.27 -11.08 -5.99
N LEU A 48 -5.82 -10.26 -6.89
CA LEU A 48 -5.10 -9.67 -8.03
C LEU A 48 -3.69 -9.20 -7.63
N PHE A 49 -3.51 -8.74 -6.38
CA PHE A 49 -2.21 -8.39 -5.82
C PHE A 49 -1.20 -9.55 -5.83
N GLU A 50 -1.56 -10.73 -5.33
CA GLU A 50 -0.66 -11.90 -5.31
C GLU A 50 -0.28 -12.31 -6.74
N GLN A 51 -1.25 -12.28 -7.67
CA GLN A 51 -1.00 -12.55 -9.08
C GLN A 51 -0.05 -11.50 -9.70
N LEU A 52 -0.30 -10.20 -9.47
CA LEU A 52 0.54 -9.12 -10.01
C LEU A 52 1.93 -9.13 -9.40
N TYR A 53 2.04 -9.40 -8.09
CA TYR A 53 3.31 -9.50 -7.38
C TYR A 53 4.12 -10.69 -7.89
N GLY A 54 3.51 -11.87 -8.01
CA GLY A 54 4.15 -13.06 -8.58
C GLY A 54 4.61 -12.83 -10.02
N ASN A 55 3.75 -12.22 -10.86
CA ASN A 55 4.12 -11.86 -12.23
C ASN A 55 5.32 -10.90 -12.28
N GLY A 56 5.37 -9.92 -11.36
CA GLY A 56 6.48 -8.97 -11.22
C GLY A 56 7.78 -9.68 -10.82
N TYR A 57 7.71 -10.56 -9.81
CA TYR A 57 8.85 -11.34 -9.34
C TYR A 57 9.40 -12.29 -10.42
N ASP A 58 8.52 -12.98 -11.14
CA ASP A 58 8.93 -13.84 -12.26
C ASP A 58 9.56 -13.02 -13.41
N ALA A 59 9.04 -11.81 -13.66
CA ALA A 59 9.61 -10.91 -14.66
C ALA A 59 11.00 -10.39 -14.23
N TYR A 60 11.17 -10.08 -12.95
CA TYR A 60 12.45 -9.72 -12.34
C TYR A 60 13.48 -10.83 -12.57
N GLY A 61 13.19 -12.07 -12.19
CA GLY A 61 14.12 -13.20 -12.38
C GLY A 61 14.48 -13.44 -13.85
N ARG A 62 13.50 -13.34 -14.76
CA ARG A 62 13.76 -13.41 -16.22
C ARG A 62 14.60 -12.23 -16.73
N LEU A 63 14.57 -11.07 -16.10
CA LEU A 63 15.40 -9.91 -16.46
C LEU A 63 16.83 -10.11 -15.97
N CYS A 64 17.01 -10.51 -14.70
CA CYS A 64 18.33 -10.84 -14.14
C CYS A 64 19.06 -11.86 -15.02
N GLU A 65 18.43 -12.99 -15.35
CA GLU A 65 19.06 -14.01 -16.19
C GLU A 65 19.42 -13.52 -17.61
N ARG A 66 18.67 -12.56 -18.16
CA ARG A 66 18.94 -12.01 -19.52
C ARG A 66 20.05 -10.97 -19.52
N LEU A 67 20.10 -10.13 -18.49
CA LEU A 67 21.05 -9.02 -18.38
C LEU A 67 22.37 -9.49 -17.77
N HIS A 68 22.30 -10.39 -16.78
CA HIS A 68 23.40 -10.94 -16.00
C HIS A 68 23.27 -12.48 -15.85
N PRO A 69 23.55 -13.27 -16.92
CA PRO A 69 23.39 -14.72 -16.88
C PRO A 69 24.21 -15.38 -15.76
N GLY A 70 23.55 -16.17 -14.90
CA GLY A 70 24.19 -16.83 -13.76
C GLY A 70 24.33 -15.97 -12.50
N GLU A 71 23.85 -14.73 -12.51
CA GLU A 71 23.67 -13.91 -11.30
C GLU A 71 22.19 -13.88 -10.91
N GLU A 72 21.90 -13.98 -9.61
CA GLU A 72 20.52 -14.00 -9.10
C GLU A 72 19.85 -12.62 -9.14
N GLU A 73 20.64 -11.55 -9.06
CA GLU A 73 20.15 -10.18 -8.88
C GLU A 73 20.89 -9.19 -9.77
N ASP A 74 20.12 -8.34 -10.45
CA ASP A 74 20.62 -7.17 -11.18
C ASP A 74 20.29 -5.93 -10.36
N ARG A 75 21.32 -5.15 -10.04
CA ARG A 75 21.20 -3.97 -9.17
C ARG A 75 20.27 -2.89 -9.71
N ASP A 76 20.29 -2.65 -11.02
CA ASP A 76 19.44 -1.61 -11.63
C ASP A 76 17.99 -2.07 -11.67
N VAL A 77 17.75 -3.38 -11.85
CA VAL A 77 16.41 -3.96 -11.77
C VAL A 77 15.88 -3.94 -10.34
N GLU A 78 16.73 -4.22 -9.34
CA GLU A 78 16.38 -4.14 -7.92
C GLU A 78 16.01 -2.70 -7.52
N GLU A 79 16.82 -1.72 -7.94
CA GLU A 79 16.55 -0.30 -7.69
C GLU A 79 15.23 0.16 -8.34
N LEU A 80 14.94 -0.29 -9.57
CA LEU A 80 13.68 0.00 -10.26
C LEU A 80 12.48 -0.55 -9.50
N TRP A 81 12.54 -1.83 -9.11
CA TRP A 81 11.45 -2.49 -8.39
C TRP A 81 11.26 -1.89 -6.99
N GLY A 82 12.35 -1.68 -6.26
CA GLY A 82 12.33 -1.05 -4.94
C GLY A 82 11.76 0.36 -4.98
N SER A 83 12.18 1.17 -5.97
CA SER A 83 11.63 2.51 -6.19
C SER A 83 10.13 2.47 -6.49
N ALA A 84 9.66 1.53 -7.30
CA ALA A 84 8.24 1.36 -7.58
C ALA A 84 7.42 1.04 -6.31
N LEU A 85 7.94 0.17 -5.45
CA LEU A 85 7.29 -0.15 -4.16
C LEU A 85 7.26 1.06 -3.22
N GLN A 86 8.35 1.81 -3.10
CA GLN A 86 8.41 3.02 -2.28
C GLN A 86 7.44 4.11 -2.78
N MET A 87 7.29 4.27 -4.10
CA MET A 87 6.29 5.18 -4.67
C MET A 87 4.87 4.74 -4.30
N CYS A 88 4.57 3.43 -4.34
CA CYS A 88 3.28 2.89 -3.91
C CYS A 88 3.00 3.18 -2.43
N GLU A 89 3.98 2.98 -1.55
CA GLU A 89 3.88 3.31 -0.13
C GLU A 89 3.60 4.81 0.08
N TYR A 90 4.36 5.67 -0.59
CA TYR A 90 4.18 7.12 -0.52
C TYR A 90 2.77 7.56 -0.98
N MET A 91 2.30 7.04 -2.12
CA MET A 91 0.93 7.28 -2.60
C MET A 91 -0.12 6.83 -1.59
N GLY A 92 0.07 5.66 -0.96
CA GLY A 92 -0.79 5.16 0.11
C GLY A 92 -0.86 6.13 1.31
N GLY A 93 0.28 6.69 1.72
CA GLY A 93 0.34 7.71 2.76
C GLY A 93 -0.44 8.97 2.42
N LEU A 94 -0.33 9.47 1.18
CA LEU A 94 -1.13 10.61 0.71
C LEU A 94 -2.62 10.29 0.71
N MET A 95 -3.02 9.13 0.21
CA MET A 95 -4.42 8.69 0.20
C MET A 95 -5.02 8.62 1.61
N TYR A 96 -4.23 8.13 2.58
CA TYR A 96 -4.64 8.15 3.98
C TYR A 96 -4.85 9.58 4.49
N GLY A 97 -3.91 10.49 4.20
CA GLY A 97 -4.02 11.90 4.55
C GLY A 97 -5.30 12.54 4.04
N TYR A 98 -5.61 12.36 2.75
CA TYR A 98 -6.85 12.84 2.13
C TYR A 98 -8.10 12.20 2.77
N GLY A 99 -8.13 10.88 2.89
CA GLY A 99 -9.26 10.16 3.46
C GLY A 99 -9.57 10.60 4.89
N ARG A 100 -8.53 10.81 5.69
CA ARG A 100 -8.67 11.33 7.05
C ARG A 100 -9.17 12.77 7.08
N TYR A 101 -8.60 13.64 6.25
CA TYR A 101 -9.03 15.03 6.16
C TYR A 101 -10.54 15.12 5.88
N TYR A 102 -11.01 14.43 4.85
CA TYR A 102 -12.43 14.48 4.49
C TYR A 102 -13.35 13.71 5.44
N ALA A 103 -12.86 12.74 6.18
CA ALA A 103 -13.64 12.13 7.27
C ALA A 103 -13.93 13.12 8.39
N LEU A 104 -13.06 14.12 8.59
CA LEU A 104 -13.21 15.20 9.56
C LEU A 104 -13.91 16.45 8.97
N HIS A 105 -13.81 16.63 7.65
CA HIS A 105 -14.35 17.76 6.89
C HIS A 105 -15.21 17.29 5.71
N PRO A 106 -16.33 16.59 5.96
CA PRO A 106 -17.15 16.01 4.90
C PRO A 106 -17.74 17.07 3.96
N GLU A 107 -17.97 18.29 4.44
CA GLU A 107 -18.46 19.43 3.67
C GLU A 107 -17.47 19.93 2.61
N GLU A 108 -16.18 19.63 2.78
CA GLU A 108 -15.13 20.04 1.85
C GLU A 108 -14.87 18.99 0.76
N PHE A 109 -15.56 17.84 0.82
CA PHE A 109 -15.39 16.79 -0.19
C PHE A 109 -15.73 17.33 -1.58
N PRO A 110 -14.82 17.21 -2.56
CA PRO A 110 -15.04 17.79 -3.88
C PRO A 110 -16.30 17.18 -4.51
N ALA A 111 -17.19 18.05 -4.99
CA ALA A 111 -18.32 17.61 -5.80
C ALA A 111 -17.79 16.91 -7.05
N ILE A 112 -18.29 15.70 -7.33
CA ILE A 112 -17.95 15.00 -8.58
C ILE A 112 -18.46 15.88 -9.72
N PRO A 113 -17.59 16.37 -10.63
CA PRO A 113 -18.05 17.12 -11.77
C PRO A 113 -18.99 16.24 -12.61
N PRO A 114 -20.09 16.78 -13.16
CA PRO A 114 -20.88 16.02 -14.12
C PRO A 114 -19.96 15.60 -15.26
N GLU A 115 -20.04 14.32 -15.63
CA GLU A 115 -19.22 13.72 -16.70
C GLU A 115 -19.21 14.63 -17.93
N GLY A 116 -18.01 14.97 -18.41
CA GLY A 116 -17.80 15.71 -19.66
C GLY A 116 -17.75 14.79 -20.86
#